data_AF-X1GS36-F1
#
_entry.id   AF-X1GS36-F1
#
_cell.length_a   1.000
_cell.length_b   1.000
_cell.length_c   1.000
_cell.angle_alpha   90.00
_cell.angle_beta   90.00
_cell.angle_gamma   90.00
#
_symmetry.space_group_name_H-M   'P 1'
#
loop_
_entity.id
_entity.type
_entity.pdbx_description
1 polymer ?
#
loop_
_entity_poly.entity_id
_entity_poly.type
_entity_poly.pdbx_seq_one_letter_code
_entity_poly.pdbx_strand_id
1 'polypeptide(L)'
;MTDNSKQLKEKIARLKEELKAVIVAHNYQRAEVQDIADFVGDSLELSRHCTEVDAQTIVFCGVQFMAETAAILNPDRMVLLTESSAGCPLA
;
A
#
# COMPACT_ATOMS: atom_id res chain seq x y z
N MET A 1 -9.24 -25.36 -6.91
CA MET A 1 -8.08 -24.44 -6.96
C MET A 1 -8.34 -23.11 -6.24
N THR A 2 -9.37 -22.99 -5.40
CA THR A 2 -9.84 -21.72 -4.79
C THR A 2 -9.34 -21.46 -3.36
N ASP A 3 -8.62 -22.40 -2.75
CA ASP A 3 -8.27 -22.34 -1.32
C ASP A 3 -7.10 -21.37 -1.02
N ASN A 4 -6.16 -21.25 -1.96
CA ASN A 4 -4.92 -20.51 -1.73
C ASN A 4 -5.12 -18.98 -1.66
N SER A 5 -6.06 -18.42 -2.44
CA SER A 5 -6.34 -16.98 -2.45
C SER A 5 -7.01 -16.52 -1.15
N LYS A 6 -7.93 -17.32 -0.62
CA LYS A 6 -8.62 -17.02 0.64
C LYS A 6 -7.64 -17.05 1.83
N GLN A 7 -6.80 -18.08 1.89
CA GLN A 7 -5.72 -18.18 2.89
C GLN A 7 -4.75 -16.99 2.80
N LEU A 8 -4.43 -16.52 1.59
CA LEU A 8 -3.58 -15.35 1.40
C LEU A 8 -4.23 -14.08 1.95
N LYS A 9 -5.52 -13.84 1.62
CA LYS A 9 -6.27 -12.67 2.09
C LYS A 9 -6.37 -12.66 3.63
N GLU A 10 -6.64 -13.80 4.25
CA GLU A 10 -6.69 -13.95 5.72
C GLU A 10 -5.32 -13.67 6.35
N LYS A 11 -4.23 -14.17 5.75
CA LYS A 11 -2.87 -13.89 6.22
C LYS A 11 -2.52 -12.42 6.11
N ILE A 12 -2.90 -11.76 5.02
CA ILE A 12 -2.68 -10.31 4.81
C ILE A 12 -3.46 -9.51 5.84
N ALA A 13 -4.74 -9.84 6.08
CA ALA A 13 -5.56 -9.17 7.09
C ALA A 13 -4.96 -9.29 8.49
N ARG A 14 -4.48 -10.49 8.85
CA ARG A 14 -3.80 -10.73 10.13
C ARG A 14 -2.53 -9.90 10.28
N LEU A 15 -1.66 -9.90 9.26
CA LEU A 15 -0.42 -9.11 9.28
C LEU A 15 -0.70 -7.60 9.33
N LYS A 16 -1.75 -7.15 8.64
CA LYS A 16 -2.19 -5.76 8.67
C LYS A 16 -2.54 -5.31 10.09
N GLU A 17 -3.28 -6.14 10.84
CA GLU A 17 -3.60 -5.87 12.25
C GLU A 17 -2.37 -5.93 13.15
N GLU A 18 -1.51 -6.95 13.01
CA GLU A 18 -0.29 -7.10 13.80
C GLU A 18 0.68 -5.91 13.63
N LEU A 19 0.77 -5.36 12.42
CA LEU A 19 1.65 -4.23 12.09
C LEU A 19 0.98 -2.85 12.21
N LYS A 20 -0.31 -2.81 12.60
CA LYS A 20 -1.16 -1.60 12.53
C LYS A 20 -0.96 -0.85 11.22
N ALA A 21 -1.01 -1.62 10.13
CA ALA A 21 -0.71 -1.14 8.80
C ALA A 21 -1.97 -0.69 8.06
N VAL A 22 -1.81 0.26 7.16
CA VAL A 22 -2.78 0.60 6.13
C VAL A 22 -2.22 0.20 4.77
N ILE A 23 -3.03 -0.43 3.93
CA ILE A 23 -2.67 -0.80 2.57
C ILE A 23 -3.27 0.23 1.62
N VAL A 24 -2.41 0.91 0.87
CA VAL A 24 -2.81 1.87 -0.16
C VAL A 24 -2.44 1.34 -1.54
N ALA A 25 -3.37 1.41 -2.50
CA ALA A 25 -3.15 0.91 -3.85
C ALA A 25 -3.43 1.96 -4.91
N HIS A 26 -2.57 2.01 -5.93
CA HIS A 26 -2.81 2.85 -7.10
C HIS A 26 -3.89 2.24 -7.99
N ASN A 27 -4.66 3.08 -8.69
CA ASN A 27 -5.71 2.69 -9.64
C ASN A 27 -5.27 1.68 -10.72
N TYR A 28 -3.96 1.57 -10.98
CA TYR A 28 -3.39 0.64 -11.98
C TYR A 28 -3.02 -0.73 -11.41
N GLN A 29 -3.22 -0.96 -10.10
CA GLN A 29 -2.99 -2.26 -9.50
C GLN A 29 -4.02 -3.29 -9.97
N ARG A 30 -3.66 -4.57 -9.87
CA ARG A 30 -4.58 -5.67 -10.18
C ARG A 30 -5.80 -5.62 -9.27
N ALA A 31 -6.96 -6.07 -9.76
CA ALA A 31 -8.20 -6.09 -9.00
C ALA A 31 -8.05 -6.82 -7.64
N GLU A 32 -7.30 -7.93 -7.61
CA GLU A 32 -7.03 -8.69 -6.38
C GLU A 32 -6.23 -7.90 -5.31
N VAL A 33 -5.44 -6.91 -5.72
CA VAL A 33 -4.70 -6.01 -4.84
C VAL A 33 -5.60 -4.85 -4.40
N GLN A 34 -6.44 -4.34 -5.28
CA GLN A 34 -7.44 -3.32 -4.94
C GLN A 34 -8.45 -3.86 -3.91
N ASP A 35 -8.88 -5.12 -4.04
CA ASP A 35 -9.78 -5.81 -3.11
C ASP A 35 -9.27 -5.88 -1.66
N ILE A 36 -7.95 -5.87 -1.46
CA ILE A 36 -7.31 -5.97 -0.13
C ILE A 36 -6.83 -4.62 0.40
N ALA A 37 -6.85 -3.59 -0.44
CA ALA A 37 -6.42 -2.25 -0.08
C ALA A 37 -7.48 -1.56 0.80
N ASP A 38 -7.03 -0.80 1.79
CA ASP A 38 -7.91 0.05 2.60
C ASP A 38 -8.31 1.31 1.82
N PHE A 39 -7.42 1.76 0.93
CA PHE A 39 -7.67 2.91 0.07
C PHE A 39 -7.10 2.68 -1.34
N VAL A 40 -7.88 3.07 -2.34
CA VAL A 40 -7.51 3.01 -3.75
C VAL A 40 -7.70 4.40 -4.35
N GLY A 41 -6.69 4.92 -5.03
CA GLY A 41 -6.76 6.26 -5.61
C GLY A 41 -5.62 6.57 -6.57
N ASP A 42 -5.61 7.81 -7.05
CA ASP A 42 -4.52 8.36 -7.85
C ASP A 42 -3.36 8.88 -6.98
N SER A 43 -2.27 9.31 -7.61
CA SER A 43 -1.06 9.80 -6.91
C SER A 43 -1.34 10.90 -5.88
N LEU A 44 -2.25 11.83 -6.17
CA LEU A 44 -2.54 12.97 -5.31
C LEU A 44 -3.43 12.55 -4.14
N GLU A 45 -4.46 11.75 -4.43
CA GLU A 45 -5.34 11.18 -3.42
C GLU A 45 -4.57 10.31 -2.44
N LEU A 46 -3.70 9.42 -2.94
CA LEU A 46 -2.87 8.56 -2.10
C LEU A 46 -1.94 9.39 -1.20
N SER A 47 -1.29 10.42 -1.75
CA SER A 47 -0.36 11.27 -0.99
C SER A 47 -1.08 12.04 0.13
N ARG A 48 -2.28 12.57 -0.14
CA ARG A 48 -3.10 13.23 0.89
C ARG A 48 -3.59 12.24 1.94
N HIS A 49 -4.13 11.11 1.51
CA HIS A 49 -4.68 10.12 2.43
C HIS A 49 -3.61 9.57 3.37
N CYS A 50 -2.38 9.36 2.88
CA CYS A 50 -1.24 8.95 3.71
C CYS A 50 -0.95 9.93 4.86
N THR A 51 -1.30 11.21 4.75
CA THR A 51 -1.13 12.20 5.84
C THR A 51 -2.27 12.20 6.85
N GLU A 52 -3.44 11.68 6.47
CA GLU A 52 -4.66 11.67 7.30
C GLU A 52 -4.83 10.37 8.09
N VAL A 53 -4.26 9.25 7.62
CA VAL A 53 -4.34 7.98 8.35
C VAL A 53 -3.55 8.03 9.65
N ASP A 54 -4.00 7.32 10.69
CA ASP A 54 -3.33 7.18 12.00
C ASP A 54 -2.55 5.85 12.12
N ALA A 55 -2.26 5.22 10.98
CA ALA A 55 -1.52 3.96 10.93
C ALA A 55 -0.02 4.19 11.14
N GLN A 56 0.64 3.27 11.85
CA GLN A 56 2.10 3.33 12.05
C GLN A 56 2.87 2.86 10.82
N THR A 57 2.25 1.97 10.04
CA THR A 57 2.85 1.37 8.84
C THR A 57 1.96 1.65 7.63
N ILE A 58 2.55 2.06 6.52
CA ILE A 58 1.86 2.28 5.24
C ILE A 58 2.46 1.30 4.24
N VAL A 59 1.66 0.33 3.78
CA VAL A 59 2.04 -0.61 2.72
C VAL A 59 1.59 0.00 1.39
N PHE A 60 2.55 0.43 0.59
CA PHE A 60 2.32 1.11 -0.67
C PHE A 60 2.37 0.11 -1.83
N CYS A 61 1.21 -0.17 -2.42
CA CYS A 61 1.03 -0.99 -3.62
C CYS A 61 1.08 -0.09 -4.86
N GLY A 62 2.29 0.32 -5.24
CA GLY A 62 2.51 1.26 -6.33
C GLY A 62 3.95 1.23 -6.85
N VAL A 63 4.43 2.38 -7.29
CA VAL A 63 5.80 2.57 -7.78
C VAL A 63 6.64 3.36 -6.78
N GLN A 64 7.95 3.20 -6.87
CA GLN A 64 8.93 3.71 -5.89
C GLN A 64 8.77 5.20 -5.58
N PHE A 65 8.68 6.08 -6.59
CA PHE A 65 8.59 7.54 -6.35
C PHE A 65 7.36 7.93 -5.52
N MET A 66 6.25 7.19 -5.65
CA MET A 66 5.04 7.47 -4.88
C MET A 66 5.22 7.05 -3.42
N ALA A 67 5.87 5.91 -3.18
CA ALA A 67 6.20 5.45 -1.84
C ALA A 67 7.21 6.38 -1.15
N GLU A 68 8.21 6.88 -1.89
CA GLU A 68 9.15 7.89 -1.38
C GLU A 68 8.43 9.19 -1.02
N THR A 69 7.49 9.64 -1.85
CA THR A 69 6.65 10.82 -1.54
C THR A 69 5.84 10.61 -0.26
N ALA A 70 5.24 9.42 -0.10
CA ALA A 70 4.52 9.08 1.12
C ALA A 70 5.43 9.07 2.35
N ALA A 71 6.67 8.59 2.22
CA ALA A 71 7.68 8.59 3.28
C ALA A 71 8.14 10.00 3.65
N ILE A 72 8.33 10.88 2.66
CA ILE A 72 8.67 12.29 2.88
C ILE A 72 7.56 13.01 3.65
N LEU A 73 6.29 12.74 3.30
CA LEU A 73 5.14 13.33 3.99
C LEU A 73 4.89 12.74 5.38
N ASN A 74 5.46 11.57 5.69
CA ASN A 74 5.25 10.83 6.94
C ASN A 74 6.58 10.36 7.55
N PRO A 75 7.44 11.28 8.02
CA PRO A 75 8.80 10.95 8.47
C PRO A 75 8.85 10.00 9.68
N ASP A 76 7.81 10.01 10.53
CA ASP A 76 7.73 9.18 11.73
C ASP A 76 7.04 7.82 11.49
N ARG A 77 6.62 7.53 10.25
CA ARG A 77 5.87 6.32 9.90
C ARG A 77 6.69 5.40 9.00
N MET A 78 6.44 4.10 9.12
CA MET A 78 7.12 3.11 8.29
C MET A 78 6.40 2.95 6.96
N VAL A 79 7.04 3.34 5.85
CA VAL A 79 6.49 3.12 4.50
C VAL A 79 7.16 1.92 3.86
N LEU A 80 6.37 0.92 3.46
CA LEU A 80 6.81 -0.33 2.84
C LEU A 80 6.34 -0.38 1.39
N LEU A 81 7.27 -0.49 0.45
CA LEU A 81 6.95 -0.74 -0.95
C LEU A 81 6.83 -2.26 -1.18
N THR A 82 5.73 -2.71 -1.79
CA THR A 82 5.48 -4.16 -1.98
C THR A 82 6.47 -4.86 -2.90
N GLU A 83 7.09 -4.13 -3.82
CA GLU A 83 8.09 -4.64 -4.75
C GLU A 83 9.18 -3.58 -4.93
N SER A 84 10.38 -3.86 -4.41
CA SER A 84 11.51 -2.93 -4.48
C SER A 84 11.93 -2.59 -5.91
N SER A 85 11.65 -3.46 -6.89
CA SER A 85 11.95 -3.23 -8.30
C SER A 85 10.84 -2.48 -9.06
N ALA A 86 9.74 -2.10 -8.39
CA ALA A 86 8.64 -1.36 -9.01
C ALA A 86 9.03 0.11 -9.25
N GLY A 87 9.91 0.34 -10.21
CA GLY A 87 10.31 1.66 -10.68
C GLY A 87 9.40 2.16 -11.82
N CYS A 88 9.31 3.47 -11.97
CA CYS A 88 8.77 4.09 -13.17
C CYS A 88 9.95 4.49 -14.06
N PRO A 89 10.11 3.94 -15.28
CA PRO A 89 11.25 4.26 -16.15
C PRO A 89 11.24 5.70 -16.71
N LEU A 90 10.17 6.46 -16.47
CA LEU A 90 9.97 7.84 -16.90
C LEU A 90 10.09 8.86 -15.75
N ALA A 91 10.18 8.41 -14.50
CA ALA A 91 10.18 9.25 -13.30
C ALA A 91 11.56 9.84 -12.99
#